data_AF-A0A9E5PPF6-F1
#
_entry.id   AF-A0A9E5PPF6-F1
#
_cell.length_a   1.000
_cell.length_b   1.000
_cell.length_c   1.000
_cell.angle_alpha   90.00
_cell.angle_beta   90.00
_cell.angle_gamma   90.00
#
_symmetry.space_group_name_H-M   'P 1'
#
loop_
_entity.id
_entity.type
_entity.pdbx_description
1 polymer ?
#
loop_
_entity_poly.entity_id
_entity_poly.type
_entity_poly.pdbx_seq_one_letter_code
_entity_poly.pdbx_strand_id
1 'polypeptide(L)' 'MDTGNVVVFGPVTLEGRPSTNGGTQTTFSVPKVRPATGELPPMVLPPGEYQVIVRSARGSSKPASFTLTRPGNPGVRR' A
#
# COMPACT_ATOMS: atom_id res chain seq x y z
N MET A 1 6.35 22.40 6.68
CA MET A 1 6.79 21.03 6.97
C MET A 1 5.73 20.10 6.43
N ASP A 2 5.95 19.54 5.25
CA ASP A 2 5.00 18.62 4.62
C ASP A 2 4.98 17.33 5.42
N THR A 3 4.00 17.20 6.31
CA THR A 3 3.72 15.95 7.01
C THR A 3 3.40 14.92 5.94
N GLY A 4 4.34 13.99 5.70
CA GLY A 4 4.22 13.01 4.62
C GLY A 4 2.92 12.21 4.73
N ASN A 5 2.37 11.80 3.59
CA ASN A 5 1.15 11.01 3.55
C ASN A 5 1.37 9.62 4.17
N VAL A 6 0.32 9.12 4.80
CA VAL A 6 0.25 7.78 5.36
C VAL A 6 -0.67 6.94 4.48
N VAL A 7 -0.11 5.99 3.77
CA VAL A 7 -0.86 5.05 2.92
C VAL A 7 -1.16 3.80 3.72
N VAL A 8 -2.43 3.51 3.92
CA VAL A 8 -2.92 2.29 4.56
C VAL A 8 -3.33 1.31 3.46
N PHE A 9 -2.61 0.20 3.33
CA PHE A 9 -2.86 -0.89 2.39
C PHE A 9 -3.29 -2.13 3.18
N GLY A 10 -4.59 -2.34 3.36
CA GLY A 10 -5.12 -3.41 4.22
C GLY A 10 -4.47 -3.40 5.61
N PRO A 11 -3.73 -4.46 6.01
CA PRO A 11 -3.05 -4.53 7.31
C PRO A 11 -1.67 -3.85 7.34
N VAL A 12 -1.21 -3.22 6.25
CA VAL A 12 0.10 -2.58 6.15
C VAL A 12 -0.05 -1.06 6.11
N THR A 13 0.67 -0.36 6.98
CA THR A 13 0.72 1.12 7.00
C THR A 13 2.08 1.58 6.48
N LEU A 14 2.07 2.50 5.50
CA LEU A 14 3.25 3.10 4.89
C LEU A 14 3.24 4.60 5.18
N GLU A 15 4.10 5.03 6.08
CA GLU A 15 4.19 6.44 6.52
C GLU A 15 5.19 7.24 5.69
N GLY A 16 5.13 8.57 5.80
CA GLY A 16 6.15 9.47 5.25
C GLY A 16 6.17 9.54 3.73
N ARG A 17 5.04 9.29 3.04
CA ARG A 17 5.00 9.30 1.57
C ARG A 17 4.88 10.72 1.03
N PRO A 18 5.86 11.21 0.24
CA PRO A 18 5.74 12.52 -0.36
C PRO A 18 4.60 12.53 -1.37
N SER A 19 3.82 13.61 -1.38
CA SER A 19 2.89 13.86 -2.47
C SER A 19 3.64 14.43 -3.67
N THR A 20 3.40 13.89 -4.84
CA THR A 20 3.81 14.47 -6.13
C THR A 20 2.67 15.31 -6.71
N ASN A 21 2.94 16.05 -7.80
CA ASN A 21 1.95 16.88 -8.50
C ASN A 21 1.24 17.90 -7.57
N GLY A 22 2.01 18.70 -6.84
CA GLY A 22 1.47 19.78 -5.99
C GLY A 22 0.61 19.32 -4.82
N GLY A 23 0.77 18.08 -4.34
CA GLY A 23 -0.02 17.56 -3.22
C GLY A 23 -1.18 16.65 -3.61
N THR A 24 -1.33 16.31 -4.89
CA THR A 24 -2.50 15.59 -5.41
C THR A 24 -2.24 14.13 -5.78
N GLN A 25 -0.98 13.75 -5.94
CA GLN A 25 -0.60 12.39 -6.32
C GLN A 25 0.34 11.79 -5.28
N THR A 26 0.33 10.47 -5.09
CA THR A 26 1.29 9.78 -4.22
C THR A 26 1.61 8.43 -4.83
N THR A 27 2.90 8.09 -4.87
CA THR A 27 3.37 6.81 -5.37
C THR A 27 3.84 5.96 -4.19
N PHE A 28 3.42 4.71 -4.16
CA PHE A 28 3.90 3.73 -3.18
C PHE A 28 4.08 2.38 -3.86
N SER A 29 5.03 1.60 -3.36
CA SER A 29 5.19 0.22 -3.79
C SER A 29 4.20 -0.66 -3.01
N VAL A 30 3.44 -1.49 -3.73
CA VAL A 30 2.51 -2.43 -3.11
C VAL A 30 3.31 -3.43 -2.26
N PRO A 31 3.07 -3.49 -0.94
CA PRO A 31 3.75 -4.44 -0.08
C PRO A 31 3.31 -5.86 -0.48
N LYS A 32 4.28 -6.75 -0.69
CA LYS A 32 4.03 -8.19 -0.89
C LYS A 32 4.07 -8.97 0.41
N VAL A 33 4.68 -8.36 1.43
CA VAL A 33 4.82 -8.90 2.78
C VAL A 33 4.33 -7.86 3.76
N ARG A 34 3.62 -8.32 4.77
CA ARG A 34 3.34 -7.53 5.97
C ARG A 34 4.61 -7.56 6.83
N PRO A 35 5.22 -6.41 7.14
CA PRO A 35 6.36 -6.38 8.05
C PRO A 35 5.94 -6.89 9.44
N ALA A 36 6.88 -7.53 10.13
CA ALA A 36 6.68 -7.97 11.50
C ALA A 36 6.29 -6.76 12.35
N THR A 37 5.15 -6.82 13.02
CA THR A 37 4.69 -5.74 13.91
C THR A 37 4.66 -6.29 15.32
N GLY A 38 5.72 -6.00 16.09
CA GLY A 38 5.91 -6.52 17.44
C GLY A 38 6.09 -8.04 17.44
N GLU A 39 5.03 -8.75 17.82
CA GLU A 39 5.01 -10.19 18.08
C GLU A 39 4.57 -11.04 16.88
N LEU A 40 4.02 -10.40 15.85
CA LEU A 40 3.61 -11.10 14.63
C LEU A 40 4.80 -11.26 13.67
N PRO A 41 5.15 -12.49 13.25
CA PRO A 41 6.19 -12.70 12.25
C PRO A 41 5.80 -12.04 10.92
N PRO A 42 6.79 -11.70 10.08
CA PRO A 42 6.50 -11.16 8.76
C PRO A 42 5.77 -12.21 7.94
N MET A 43 4.64 -11.82 7.34
CA MET A 43 3.78 -12.74 6.59
C MET A 43 3.61 -12.26 5.15
N VAL A 44 3.70 -13.18 4.19
CA VAL A 44 3.36 -12.89 2.80
C VAL A 44 1.87 -12.56 2.71
N LEU A 45 1.53 -11.43 2.08
CA LEU A 45 0.14 -11.04 1.90
C LEU A 45 -0.50 -12.01 0.89
N PRO A 46 -1.59 -12.72 1.27
CA PRO A 46 -2.27 -13.59 0.33
C PRO A 46 -2.87 -12.78 -0.82
N PRO A 47 -3.00 -13.35 -2.02
CA PRO A 47 -3.73 -12.69 -3.09
C PRO A 47 -5.18 -12.43 -2.66
N GLY A 48 -5.70 -11.26 -2.98
CA GLY A 48 -7.03 -10.84 -2.56
C GLY A 48 -7.29 -9.37 -2.84
N GLU A 49 -8.49 -8.91 -2.49
CA GLU A 49 -8.84 -7.50 -2.57
C GLU A 49 -8.44 -6.77 -1.28
N TYR A 50 -7.70 -5.68 -1.44
CA TYR A 50 -7.21 -4.84 -0.35
C TYR A 50 -7.71 -3.42 -0.54
N GLN A 51 -8.20 -2.81 0.54
CA GLN A 51 -8.53 -1.40 0.53
C GLN A 51 -7.27 -0.56 0.76
N VAL A 52 -7.14 0.49 -0.03
CA VAL A 52 -6.05 1.47 0.02
C VAL A 52 -6.63 2.82 0.39
N ILE A 53 -6.15 3.39 1.48
CA ILE A 53 -6.58 4.70 1.97
C ILE A 53 -5.33 5.56 2.16
N VAL A 54 -5.32 6.77 1.60
CA VAL A 54 -4.25 7.74 1.81
C VAL A 54 -4.69 8.76 2.84
N ARG A 55 -4.00 8.85 3.95
CA ARG A 55 -4.22 9.86 4.99
C ARG A 55 -3.17 10.94 4.87
N SER A 56 -3.58 12.19 4.86
CA SER A 56 -2.71 13.36 4.80
C SER A 56 -3.08 14.35 5.90
N ALA A 57 -2.29 15.40 6.09
CA ALA A 57 -2.63 16.49 7.01
C ALA A 57 -3.96 17.19 6.66
N ARG A 58 -4.42 17.10 5.40
CA ARG A 58 -5.70 17.66 4.94
C ARG A 58 -6.90 16.73 5.14
N GLY A 59 -6.66 15.50 5.59
CA GLY A 59 -7.68 14.47 5.75
C GLY A 59 -7.37 13.19 4.97
N SER A 60 -8.36 12.29 4.93
CA SER A 60 -8.25 10.97 4.28
C SER A 60 -8.85 10.99 2.87
N SER A 61 -8.21 10.28 1.95
CA SER A 61 -8.76 9.99 0.63
C SER A 61 -9.92 9.00 0.73
N LYS A 62 -10.69 8.89 -0.34
CA LYS A 62 -11.64 7.78 -0.51
C LYS A 62 -10.86 6.45 -0.54
N PRO A 63 -11.44 5.35 -0.03
CA PRO A 63 -10.85 4.03 -0.17
C PRO A 63 -10.82 3.63 -1.64
N ALA A 64 -9.67 3.17 -2.11
CA ALA A 64 -9.49 2.55 -3.42
C ALA A 64 -9.35 1.03 -3.22
N SER A 65 -10.06 0.24 -4.02
CA SER A 65 -9.86 -1.21 -4.04
C SER A 65 -8.65 -1.56 -4.89
N PHE A 66 -7.77 -2.40 -4.36
CA PHE A 66 -6.61 -2.94 -5.04
C PHE A 66 -6.62 -4.45 -4.96
N THR A 67 -6.68 -5.12 -6.11
CA THR A 67 -6.57 -6.58 -6.17
C THR A 67 -5.10 -6.98 -6.21
N LEU A 68 -4.60 -7.53 -5.12
CA LEU A 68 -3.30 -8.18 -5.09
C LEU A 68 -3.44 -9.55 -5.76
N THR A 69 -2.87 -9.70 -6.94
CA THR A 69 -2.77 -10.99 -7.61
C THR A 69 -1.47 -11.69 -7.20
N ARG A 70 -1.46 -13.02 -7.18
CA ARG A 70 -0.18 -13.76 -7.17
C ARG A 70 0.65 -13.25 -8.35
N PRO A 71 1.99 -13.21 -8.25
CA PRO A 71 2.79 -13.20 -9.46
C PRO A 71 2.37 -14.46 -10.21
N GLY A 72 1.55 -14.29 -11.25
CA GLY A 72 1.36 -15.34 -12.23
C GLY A 72 2.78 -15.63 -12.70
N ASN A 73 3.24 -16.86 -12.55
CA ASN A 73 4.38 -17.32 -13.34
C ASN A 73 4.02 -16.87 -14.77
N PRO A 74 4.73 -15.90 -15.39
CA PRO A 74 4.42 -15.49 -16.74
C PRO A 74 4.61 -16.77 -17.55
N GLY A 75 3.50 -17.45 -17.83
CA GLY A 75 3.51 -18.82 -18.28
C GLY A 75 4.43 -18.87 -19.47
N VAL A 76 5.44 -19.74 -19.39
CA VAL A 76 6.27 -20.12 -20.52
C VAL A 76 5.30 -20.42 -21.66
N ARG A 77 5.15 -19.47 -22.58
CA ARG A 77 4.46 -19.69 -23.85
C ARG A 77 5.36 -20.65 -24.60
N ARG A 78 5.09 -21.95 -24.46
CA ARG A 78 5.62 -22.98 -25.35
C ARG A 78 5.02 -22.81 -26.74
#